data_AF-A0A7K6E4Z1-F1
#
_entry.id   AF-A0A7K6E4Z1-F1
#
_cell.length_a   1.000
_cell.length_b   1.000
_cell.length_c   1.000
_cell.angle_alpha   90.00
_cell.angle_beta   90.00
_cell.angle_gamma   90.00
#
_symmetry.space_group_name_H-M   'P 1'
#
loop_
_entity.id
_entity.type
_entity.pdbx_description
1 polymer ?
#
loop_
_entity_poly.entity_id
_entity_poly.type
_entity_poly.pdbx_seq_one_letter_code
_entity_poly.pdbx_strand_id
1 'polypeptide(L)'
;LGKNELERVSVSISVAKETLGNNTADAIATFQKKVSQLSEISLRKKMSVDTFLASQGGLCTVINTSPCMFVDQSGRISADVW
;
A
#
# COMPACT_ATOMS: atom_id res chain seq x y z
N LEU A 1 27.99 30.68 16.72
CA LEU A 1 27.63 29.37 17.34
C LEU A 1 28.89 28.71 17.84
N GLY A 2 28.91 28.24 19.09
CA GLY A 2 30.03 27.44 19.60
C GLY A 2 29.98 26.02 19.01
N LYS A 3 31.15 25.39 18.82
CA LYS A 3 31.29 24.03 18.27
C LYS A 3 30.33 23.01 18.92
N ASN A 4 30.20 23.05 20.25
CA ASN A 4 29.36 22.13 21.02
C ASN A 4 27.85 22.29 20.73
N GLU A 5 27.40 23.53 20.47
CA GLU A 5 25.99 23.79 20.13
C GLU A 5 25.68 23.27 18.72
N LEU A 6 26.63 23.40 17.80
CA LEU A 6 26.48 22.89 16.44
C LEU A 6 26.42 21.35 16.41
N GLU A 7 27.28 20.68 17.18
CA GLU A 7 27.27 19.22 17.34
C GLU A 7 25.95 18.72 17.92
N ARG A 8 25.41 19.40 18.95
CA ARG A 8 24.09 19.08 19.52
C ARG A 8 22.98 19.17 18.48
N VAL A 9 22.92 20.29 17.75
CA VAL A 9 21.89 20.48 16.70
C VAL A 9 22.01 19.41 15.63
N SER A 10 23.23 19.07 15.20
CA SER A 10 23.45 18.00 14.22
C SER A 10 22.92 16.65 14.71
N VAL A 11 23.18 16.28 15.97
CA VAL A 11 22.68 15.02 16.55
C VAL A 11 21.16 15.03 16.64
N SER A 12 20.55 16.12 17.11
CA SER A 12 19.09 16.24 17.20
C SER A 12 18.41 16.13 15.84
N ILE A 13 18.97 16.73 14.79
CA ILE A 13 18.44 16.63 13.43
C ILE A 13 18.54 15.19 12.91
N SER A 14 19.66 14.50 13.14
CA SER A 14 19.83 13.10 12.75
C SER A 14 18.78 12.20 13.41
N VAL A 15 18.56 12.36 14.71
CA VAL A 15 17.54 11.60 15.46
C VAL A 15 16.14 11.89 14.92
N ALA A 16 15.83 13.17 14.65
CA ALA A 16 14.53 13.55 14.10
C ALA A 16 14.29 12.94 12.71
N LYS A 17 15.31 12.93 11.85
CA LYS A 17 15.26 12.31 10.52
C LYS A 17 15.01 10.81 10.62
N GLU A 18 15.75 10.10 11.48
CA GLU A 18 15.60 8.66 11.67
C GLU A 18 14.21 8.31 12.22
N THR A 19 13.74 9.07 13.21
CA THR A 19 12.39 8.91 13.78
C THR A 19 11.32 9.11 12.71
N LEU A 20 11.45 10.15 11.87
CA LEU A 20 10.53 10.41 10.76
C LEU A 20 10.54 9.27 9.74
N GLY A 21 11.74 8.78 9.38
CA GLY A 21 11.90 7.65 8.46
C GLY A 21 11.20 6.39 8.97
N ASN A 22 11.48 6.00 10.22
CA ASN A 22 10.90 4.80 10.85
C ASN A 22 9.38 4.89 10.96
N ASN A 23 8.84 6.04 11.39
CA ASN A 23 7.40 6.23 11.50
C ASN A 23 6.71 6.21 10.13
N THR A 24 7.36 6.76 9.11
CA THR A 24 6.84 6.75 7.73
C THR A 24 6.83 5.32 7.17
N ALA A 25 7.91 4.57 7.39
CA ALA A 25 8.02 3.17 6.98
C ALA A 25 6.93 2.30 7.64
N ASP A 26 6.71 2.44 8.95
CA ASP A 26 5.67 1.72 9.68
C ASP A 26 4.25 2.05 9.16
N ALA A 27 3.98 3.34 8.91
CA ALA A 27 2.71 3.78 8.36
C ALA A 27 2.46 3.20 6.96
N ILE A 28 3.49 3.16 6.10
CA ILE A 28 3.39 2.57 4.76
C ILE A 28 3.16 1.06 4.87
N ALA A 29 3.91 0.35 5.72
CA ALA A 29 3.73 -1.09 5.93
C ALA A 29 2.30 -1.43 6.41
N THR A 30 1.78 -0.64 7.36
CA THR A 30 0.40 -0.77 7.83
C THR A 30 -0.62 -0.50 6.72
N PHE A 31 -0.38 0.52 5.89
CA PHE A 31 -1.24 0.83 4.76
C PHE A 31 -1.25 -0.28 3.70
N GLN A 32 -0.08 -0.80 3.33
CA GLN A 32 0.05 -1.94 2.42
C GLN A 32 -0.73 -3.15 2.92
N LYS A 33 -0.62 -3.49 4.21
CA LYS A 33 -1.37 -4.59 4.82
C LYS A 33 -2.87 -4.42 4.64
N LYS A 34 -3.40 -3.21 4.85
CA LYS A 34 -4.82 -2.90 4.64
C LYS A 34 -5.24 -3.00 3.18
N VAL A 35 -4.41 -2.52 2.25
CA VAL A 35 -4.66 -2.65 0.81
C VAL A 35 -4.72 -4.12 0.40
N SER A 36 -3.79 -4.95 0.86
CA SER A 36 -3.77 -6.40 0.57
C SER A 36 -5.00 -7.12 1.13
N GLN A 37 -5.43 -6.78 2.35
CA GLN A 37 -6.65 -7.35 2.93
C GLN A 37 -7.90 -6.95 2.13
N LEU A 38 -7.98 -5.69 1.72
CA LEU A 38 -9.11 -5.19 0.93
C LEU A 38 -9.13 -5.78 -0.48
N SER A 39 -7.96 -5.98 -1.11
CA SER A 39 -7.86 -6.58 -2.42
C SER A 39 -8.29 -8.05 -2.39
N GLU A 40 -7.89 -8.83 -1.38
CA GLU A 40 -8.32 -10.22 -1.21
C GLU A 40 -9.86 -10.33 -1.12
N ILE A 41 -10.48 -9.50 -0.27
CA ILE A 41 -11.96 -9.49 -0.11
C ILE A 41 -12.63 -9.09 -1.42
N SER A 42 -12.11 -8.06 -2.10
CA SER A 42 -12.70 -7.55 -3.34
C SER A 42 -12.58 -8.56 -4.49
N LEU A 43 -11.44 -9.24 -4.61
CA LEU A 43 -11.21 -10.28 -5.60
C LEU A 43 -12.10 -11.50 -5.34
N ARG A 44 -12.23 -11.93 -4.07
CA ARG A 44 -13.15 -13.02 -3.71
C ARG A 44 -14.61 -12.67 -4.02
N LYS A 45 -15.04 -11.44 -3.73
CA LYS A 45 -16.38 -10.95 -4.11
C LYS A 45 -16.57 -10.95 -5.62
N LYS A 46 -15.62 -10.41 -6.37
CA LYS A 46 -15.66 -10.42 -7.84
C LYS A 46 -15.79 -11.84 -8.38
N MET A 47 -14.97 -12.78 -7.90
CA MET A 47 -15.02 -14.19 -8.28
C MET A 47 -16.38 -14.84 -7.98
N SER A 48 -16.96 -14.56 -6.81
CA SER A 48 -18.30 -15.06 -6.46
C SER A 48 -19.37 -14.54 -7.41
N VAL A 49 -19.31 -13.26 -7.76
CA VAL A 49 -20.28 -12.63 -8.68
C VAL A 49 -20.07 -13.11 -10.12
N ASP A 50 -18.83 -13.24 -10.57
CA ASP A 50 -18.50 -13.79 -11.89
C ASP A 50 -18.97 -15.25 -12.00
N THR A 51 -18.82 -16.06 -10.94
CA THR A 51 -19.35 -17.43 -10.89
C THR A 51 -20.88 -17.44 -10.96
N PHE A 52 -21.55 -16.56 -10.20
CA PHE A 52 -23.00 -16.45 -10.24
C PHE A 52 -23.53 -16.02 -11.61
N LEU A 53 -22.79 -15.14 -12.30
CA LEU A 53 -23.13 -14.62 -13.63
C LEU A 53 -22.46 -15.40 -14.76
N ALA A 54 -21.95 -16.62 -14.51
CA ALA A 54 -21.16 -17.36 -15.49
C ALA A 54 -21.91 -17.61 -16.80
N SER A 55 -23.21 -17.92 -16.74
CA SER A 55 -24.07 -18.11 -17.92
C SER A 55 -24.34 -16.83 -18.70
N GLN A 56 -24.11 -15.66 -18.09
CA GLN A 56 -24.29 -14.34 -18.69
C GLN A 56 -22.94 -13.72 -19.11
N GLY A 57 -21.86 -14.50 -19.10
CA GLY A 57 -20.52 -14.03 -19.46
C GLY A 57 -19.81 -13.24 -18.36
N GLY A 58 -20.25 -13.34 -17.10
CA GLY A 58 -19.64 -12.70 -15.94
C GLY A 58 -20.08 -11.25 -15.71
N LEU A 59 -19.58 -10.67 -14.62
CA LEU A 59 -19.98 -9.34 -14.12
C LEU A 59 -19.78 -8.24 -15.16
N CYS A 60 -18.61 -8.22 -15.82
CA CYS A 60 -18.24 -7.15 -16.75
C CYS A 60 -19.14 -7.12 -17.99
N THR A 61 -19.55 -8.30 -18.47
CA THR A 61 -20.51 -8.44 -19.58
C THR A 61 -21.88 -7.92 -19.18
N VAL A 62 -22.36 -8.31 -18.00
CA VAL A 62 -23.70 -7.92 -17.49
C VAL A 62 -23.83 -6.41 -17.29
N ILE A 63 -22.78 -5.74 -16.81
CA ILE A 63 -22.80 -4.28 -16.59
C ILE A 63 -22.27 -3.48 -17.79
N ASN A 64 -22.04 -4.15 -18.93
CA ASN A 64 -21.56 -3.55 -20.19
C ASN A 64 -20.33 -2.64 -20.00
N THR A 65 -19.32 -3.15 -19.31
CA THR A 65 -18.06 -2.43 -19.08
C THR A 65 -16.85 -3.28 -19.41
N SER A 66 -15.73 -2.62 -19.74
CA SER A 66 -14.45 -3.31 -19.90
C SER A 66 -14.00 -3.94 -18.57
N PRO A 67 -13.37 -5.12 -18.59
CA PRO A 67 -12.88 -5.76 -17.38
C PRO A 67 -11.82 -4.91 -16.67
N CYS A 68 -11.96 -4.78 -15.35
CA CYS A 68 -10.96 -4.19 -14.48
C CYS A 68 -10.21 -5.28 -13.72
N MET A 69 -8.91 -5.09 -13.52
CA MET A 69 -8.06 -5.99 -12.75
C MET A 69 -7.33 -5.25 -11.63
N PHE A 70 -7.15 -5.93 -10.50
CA PHE A 70 -6.27 -5.47 -9.44
C PHE A 70 -4.81 -5.73 -9.86
N VAL A 71 -3.96 -4.72 -9.75
CA VAL A 71 -2.52 -4.83 -10.00
C VAL A 71 -1.81 -4.76 -8.65
N ASP A 72 -1.19 -5.86 -8.24
CA ASP A 72 -0.41 -5.88 -7.01
C ASP A 72 0.93 -5.16 -7.21
N GLN A 73 1.18 -4.16 -6.37
CA GLN A 73 2.44 -3.39 -6.34
C GLN A 73 3.18 -3.54 -5.00
N SER A 74 2.79 -4.52 -4.18
CA SER A 74 3.40 -4.82 -2.88
C SER A 74 4.92 -4.92 -2.95
N GLY A 75 5.44 -5.61 -3.97
CA GLY A 75 6.88 -5.76 -4.18
C GLY A 75 7.63 -4.45 -4.43
N ARG A 76 7.05 -3.52 -5.21
CA ARG A 76 7.67 -2.20 -5.46
C ARG A 76 7.70 -1.37 -4.18
N ILE A 77 6.59 -1.30 -3.45
CA ILE A 77 6.52 -0.51 -2.23
C ILE A 77 7.46 -1.09 -1.16
N SER A 78 7.61 -2.41 -1.08
CA SER A 78 8.60 -3.03 -0.18
C SER A 78 10.04 -2.64 -0.53
N ALA A 79 10.38 -2.47 -1.81
CA ALA A 79 11.72 -2.03 -2.22
C ALA A 79 11.98 -0.54 -1.96
N ASP A 80 10.93 0.29 -1.96
CA ASP A 80 11.05 1.73 -1.73
C ASP A 80 11.11 2.09 -0.22
N VAL A 81 10.62 1.20 0.65
CA VAL A 81 10.55 1.42 2.11
C VAL A 81 11.73 0.79 2.87
N TRP A 82 12.31 -0.30 2.36
CA TRP A 82 13.33 -1.11 3.04
C TRP A 82 14.68 -1.10 2.32
#